data_AF-A0A1C4IGR7-F1
#
_entry.id   AF-A0A1C4IGR7-F1
#
_cell.length_a   1.000
_cell.length_b   1.000
_cell.length_c   1.000
_cell.angle_alpha   90.00
_cell.angle_beta   90.00
_cell.angle_gamma   90.00
#
_symmetry.space_group_name_H-M   'P 1'
#
loop_
_entity.id
_entity.type
_entity.pdbx_description
1 polymer ?
#
loop_
_entity_poly.entity_id
_entity_poly.type
_entity_poly.pdbx_seq_one_letter_code
_entity_poly.pdbx_strand_id
1 'polypeptide(L)'
;MALKKLNFGDSLAGLLIDHEENTPYVVATLTYDEARGVRLEVPYIHHSDSEQFRNAEKWFETATPPENLTFTTKGGIVSLFGCRYSGHTMNFGQGYAAGYITPEEVVLDFREGDTGAPLAVSEFQSELDGLAEWTRFHAIKHKTESNAEGRTKKVTVIAESVESLTWNQGDAEMNLSTSWSTTAEHSGFHLTEWVALKSEFTTPRSALEHLKEQRKVAALLKLNFGRPIYFRRHQIRDDLFSDRTLSGTHKGKSFQEYVGRRTFRDFPQPTSSKKDLREPIFYLAQVGGEGLTSWSSRYEQWKRFIEPAVSVLSRPHAALEDIVVNASMSIEAAGNIIGRIDGEEVTHTRGGMPTTATHAFRAIAKLGLDVQGISESPVGMARAMADNYNTIKHYDRGEFPDPLETYFVSRVAMTAVRLLASTLVDPSENLVQQYKSDGKFDAVKDEVKQTRLCVNASGNFEKT
;
A
#
# COMPACT_ATOMS: atom_id res chain seq x y z
N MET A 1 -24.71 -18.76 7.15
CA MET A 1 -23.30 -19.04 7.50
C MET A 1 -22.46 -18.17 6.59
N ALA A 2 -21.52 -17.39 7.12
CA ALA A 2 -20.67 -16.48 6.35
C ALA A 2 -19.60 -17.26 5.56
N LEU A 3 -19.19 -16.74 4.40
CA LEU A 3 -18.06 -17.31 3.66
C LEU A 3 -16.77 -16.88 4.37
N LYS A 4 -15.92 -17.81 4.79
CA LYS A 4 -14.74 -17.44 5.61
C LYS A 4 -13.58 -16.82 4.84
N LYS A 5 -13.44 -17.15 3.55
CA LYS A 5 -12.30 -16.73 2.72
C LYS A 5 -12.67 -16.80 1.25
N LEU A 6 -12.06 -15.91 0.46
CA LEU A 6 -12.07 -15.91 -1.00
C LEU A 6 -10.61 -15.74 -1.47
N ASN A 7 -10.14 -16.61 -2.36
CA ASN A 7 -8.76 -16.62 -2.88
C ASN A 7 -8.76 -16.40 -4.39
N PHE A 8 -7.61 -15.98 -4.93
CA PHE A 8 -7.42 -15.91 -6.37
C PHE A 8 -7.59 -17.29 -7.02
N GLY A 9 -8.30 -17.31 -8.15
CA GLY A 9 -8.67 -18.54 -8.86
C GLY A 9 -9.97 -19.16 -8.38
N ASP A 10 -10.57 -18.68 -7.28
CA ASP A 10 -11.86 -19.17 -6.82
C ASP A 10 -12.96 -18.84 -7.84
N SER A 11 -13.83 -19.83 -8.07
CA SER A 11 -15.04 -19.73 -8.87
C SER A 11 -16.17 -20.39 -8.12
N LEU A 12 -17.17 -19.59 -7.73
CA LEU A 12 -18.27 -19.99 -6.87
C LEU A 12 -19.58 -19.81 -7.64
N ALA A 13 -20.36 -20.89 -7.80
CA ALA A 13 -21.72 -20.80 -8.29
C ALA A 13 -22.69 -20.50 -7.14
N GLY A 14 -23.69 -19.67 -7.40
CA GLY A 14 -24.66 -19.26 -6.38
C GLY A 14 -25.86 -18.50 -6.94
N LEU A 15 -26.65 -17.97 -6.01
CA LEU A 15 -27.83 -17.16 -6.25
C LEU A 15 -27.53 -15.71 -5.92
N LEU A 16 -27.93 -14.81 -6.80
CA LEU A 16 -27.79 -13.37 -6.70
C LEU A 16 -29.15 -12.75 -6.37
N ILE A 17 -29.16 -11.87 -5.39
CA ILE A 17 -30.35 -11.22 -4.83
C ILE A 17 -30.17 -9.71 -4.99
N ASP A 18 -31.15 -9.06 -5.63
CA ASP A 18 -31.17 -7.61 -5.90
C ASP A 18 -31.93 -6.79 -4.84
N HIS A 19 -32.58 -7.47 -3.90
CA HIS A 19 -33.37 -6.88 -2.82
C HIS A 19 -34.62 -6.10 -3.29
N GLU A 20 -35.02 -6.27 -4.55
CA GLU A 20 -36.31 -5.77 -5.03
C GLU A 20 -37.43 -6.76 -4.62
N GLU A 21 -38.62 -6.25 -4.27
CA GLU A 21 -39.74 -7.12 -3.92
C GLU A 21 -40.25 -7.87 -5.15
N ASN A 22 -40.54 -9.17 -5.00
CA ASN A 22 -41.08 -10.04 -6.03
C ASN A 22 -40.16 -10.26 -7.25
N THR A 23 -38.86 -9.98 -7.13
CA THR A 23 -37.88 -10.35 -8.16
C THR A 23 -37.34 -11.77 -7.93
N PRO A 24 -37.30 -12.63 -8.97
CA PRO A 24 -36.67 -13.94 -8.85
C PRO A 24 -35.18 -13.84 -8.56
N TYR A 25 -34.65 -14.77 -7.76
CA TYR A 25 -33.20 -14.88 -7.58
C TYR A 25 -32.54 -15.34 -8.87
N VAL A 26 -31.42 -14.71 -9.20
CA VAL A 26 -30.71 -14.94 -10.46
C VAL A 26 -29.52 -15.86 -10.21
N VAL A 27 -29.28 -16.83 -11.08
CA VAL A 27 -28.07 -17.66 -10.98
C VAL A 27 -26.86 -16.82 -11.41
N ALA A 28 -25.77 -16.90 -10.66
CA ALA A 28 -24.53 -16.23 -11.00
C ALA A 28 -23.30 -17.07 -10.63
N THR A 29 -22.20 -16.78 -11.31
CA THR A 29 -20.86 -17.26 -10.92
C THR A 29 -20.03 -16.09 -10.43
N LEU A 30 -19.55 -16.16 -9.19
CA LEU A 30 -18.58 -15.23 -8.63
C LEU A 30 -17.18 -15.77 -8.89
N THR A 31 -16.34 -14.97 -9.51
CA THR A 31 -14.92 -15.28 -9.77
C THR A 31 -14.02 -14.27 -9.07
N TYR A 32 -12.83 -14.68 -8.66
CA TYR A 32 -11.80 -13.78 -8.16
C TYR A 32 -10.47 -14.00 -8.88
N ASP A 33 -10.06 -13.04 -9.71
CA ASP A 33 -8.83 -13.13 -10.51
C ASP A 33 -7.92 -11.90 -10.37
N GLU A 34 -6.63 -12.07 -10.67
CA GLU A 34 -5.60 -11.02 -10.50
C GLU A 34 -5.74 -9.86 -11.49
N ALA A 35 -6.39 -10.07 -12.63
CA ALA A 35 -6.53 -9.05 -13.67
C ALA A 35 -7.72 -8.12 -13.39
N ARG A 36 -8.86 -8.71 -12.99
CA ARG A 36 -10.17 -8.06 -12.89
C ARG A 36 -10.70 -7.91 -11.46
N GLY A 37 -10.14 -8.65 -10.50
CA GLY A 37 -10.64 -8.68 -9.13
C GLY A 37 -11.85 -9.59 -9.00
N VAL A 38 -12.74 -9.28 -8.06
CA VAL A 38 -14.01 -10.02 -7.90
C VAL A 38 -14.97 -9.63 -9.01
N ARG A 39 -15.53 -10.59 -9.73
CA ARG A 39 -16.49 -10.36 -10.82
C ARG A 39 -17.62 -11.38 -10.77
N LEU A 40 -18.83 -10.90 -11.04
CA LEU A 40 -20.00 -11.74 -11.27
C LEU A 40 -20.20 -11.95 -12.77
N GLU A 41 -20.49 -13.18 -13.14
CA GLU A 41 -21.04 -13.59 -14.43
C GLU A 41 -22.48 -14.06 -14.23
N VAL A 42 -23.40 -13.50 -14.99
CA VAL A 42 -24.84 -13.73 -14.86
C VAL A 42 -25.38 -14.20 -16.22
N PRO A 43 -25.63 -15.51 -16.40
CA PRO A 43 -26.26 -16.01 -17.60
C PRO A 43 -27.73 -15.60 -17.67
N TYR A 44 -28.19 -15.21 -18.84
CA TYR A 44 -29.60 -14.90 -19.11
C TYR A 44 -30.00 -15.27 -20.54
N ILE A 45 -31.30 -15.36 -20.80
CA ILE A 45 -31.86 -15.57 -22.15
C ILE A 45 -32.45 -14.24 -22.61
N HIS A 46 -31.93 -13.72 -23.72
CA HIS A 46 -32.40 -12.50 -24.37
C HIS A 46 -33.80 -12.72 -24.98
N HIS A 47 -34.69 -11.74 -24.81
CA HIS A 47 -36.08 -11.79 -25.24
C HIS A 47 -36.86 -12.99 -24.69
N SER A 48 -36.51 -13.44 -23.48
CA SER A 48 -37.24 -14.51 -22.80
C SER A 48 -38.56 -14.01 -22.22
N ASP A 49 -39.64 -14.76 -22.45
CA ASP A 49 -40.94 -14.54 -21.79
C ASP A 49 -40.93 -14.93 -20.29
N SER A 50 -39.91 -15.67 -19.83
CA SER A 50 -39.75 -16.04 -18.42
C SER A 50 -39.26 -14.87 -17.57
N GLU A 51 -40.00 -14.56 -16.51
CA GLU A 51 -39.64 -13.55 -15.50
C GLU A 51 -38.25 -13.78 -14.88
N GLN A 52 -37.78 -15.03 -14.85
CA GLN A 52 -36.47 -15.40 -14.31
C GLN A 52 -35.30 -14.66 -14.97
N PHE A 53 -35.40 -14.35 -16.27
CA PHE A 53 -34.31 -13.73 -17.04
C PHE A 53 -34.53 -12.25 -17.32
N ARG A 54 -35.76 -11.74 -17.19
CA ARG A 54 -36.10 -10.35 -17.56
C ARG A 54 -35.35 -9.31 -16.73
N ASN A 55 -35.14 -9.57 -15.44
CA ASN A 55 -34.42 -8.63 -14.57
C ASN A 55 -32.94 -8.56 -14.94
N ALA A 56 -32.29 -9.73 -15.07
CA ALA A 56 -30.91 -9.81 -15.51
C ALA A 56 -30.72 -9.18 -16.90
N GLU A 57 -31.59 -9.49 -17.86
CA GLU A 57 -31.60 -8.87 -19.19
C GLU A 57 -31.66 -7.34 -19.09
N LYS A 58 -32.62 -6.81 -18.32
CA LYS A 58 -32.77 -5.37 -18.12
C LYS A 58 -31.47 -4.75 -17.61
N TRP A 59 -30.82 -5.32 -16.60
CA TRP A 59 -29.56 -4.80 -16.04
C TRP A 59 -28.46 -4.63 -17.10
N PHE A 60 -28.37 -5.56 -18.06
CA PHE A 60 -27.31 -5.58 -19.06
C PHE A 60 -27.65 -4.79 -20.32
N GLU A 61 -28.91 -4.75 -20.73
CA GLU A 61 -29.39 -3.93 -21.84
C GLU A 61 -29.34 -2.43 -21.50
N THR A 62 -29.65 -2.05 -20.25
CA THR A 62 -29.58 -0.66 -19.80
C THR A 62 -28.22 -0.28 -19.21
N ALA A 63 -27.31 -1.25 -19.05
CA ALA A 63 -26.01 -1.09 -18.38
C ALA A 63 -26.13 -0.50 -16.94
N THR A 64 -27.22 -0.80 -16.24
CA THR A 64 -27.51 -0.33 -14.87
C THR A 64 -27.89 -1.50 -13.96
N PRO A 65 -26.93 -2.34 -13.54
CA PRO A 65 -27.20 -3.33 -12.49
C PRO A 65 -27.54 -2.63 -11.16
N PRO A 66 -28.18 -3.33 -10.21
CA PRO A 66 -28.39 -2.84 -8.86
C PRO A 66 -27.05 -2.46 -8.21
N GLU A 67 -27.02 -1.37 -7.44
CA GLU A 67 -25.78 -0.89 -6.81
C GLU A 67 -25.27 -1.85 -5.74
N ASN A 68 -26.17 -2.52 -5.04
CA ASN A 68 -25.84 -3.50 -4.01
C ASN A 68 -26.53 -4.82 -4.32
N LEU A 69 -25.82 -5.92 -4.11
CA LEU A 69 -26.31 -7.28 -4.37
C LEU A 69 -25.88 -8.20 -3.23
N THR A 70 -26.66 -9.24 -2.97
CA THR A 70 -26.24 -10.35 -2.10
C THR A 70 -26.02 -11.61 -2.92
N PHE A 71 -24.84 -12.21 -2.78
CA PHE A 71 -24.51 -13.48 -3.41
C PHE A 71 -24.52 -14.60 -2.37
N THR A 72 -25.37 -15.60 -2.58
CA THR A 72 -25.53 -16.76 -1.70
C THR A 72 -25.01 -18.01 -2.41
N THR A 73 -24.05 -18.68 -1.79
CA THR A 73 -23.50 -19.96 -2.28
C THR A 73 -23.52 -21.01 -1.17
N LYS A 74 -23.20 -22.26 -1.50
CA LYS A 74 -23.09 -23.36 -0.53
C LYS A 74 -22.08 -23.05 0.58
N GLY A 75 -21.02 -22.29 0.27
CA GLY A 75 -19.97 -21.91 1.21
C GLY A 75 -20.33 -20.75 2.14
N GLY A 76 -21.40 -20.01 1.84
CA GLY A 76 -21.86 -18.89 2.66
C GLY A 76 -22.43 -17.74 1.84
N ILE A 77 -22.61 -16.59 2.51
CA ILE A 77 -23.19 -15.38 1.94
C ILE A 77 -22.09 -14.31 1.78
N VAL A 78 -22.20 -13.53 0.71
CA VAL A 78 -21.31 -12.43 0.36
C VAL A 78 -22.14 -11.20 0.03
N SER A 79 -21.86 -10.08 0.67
CA SER A 79 -22.45 -8.77 0.35
C SER A 79 -21.58 -8.01 -0.63
N LEU A 80 -22.17 -7.49 -1.70
CA LEU A 80 -21.50 -6.82 -2.81
C LEU A 80 -22.00 -5.38 -2.91
N PHE A 81 -21.09 -4.41 -2.91
CA PHE A 81 -21.42 -2.99 -2.89
C PHE A 81 -20.82 -2.24 -4.09
N GLY A 82 -21.51 -1.19 -4.52
CA GLY A 82 -21.08 -0.36 -5.64
C GLY A 82 -20.91 -1.14 -6.93
N CYS A 83 -21.80 -2.09 -7.19
CA CYS A 83 -21.82 -2.97 -8.35
C CYS A 83 -21.96 -2.16 -9.65
N ARG A 84 -21.07 -2.42 -10.61
CA ARG A 84 -21.02 -1.72 -11.90
C ARG A 84 -21.12 -2.69 -13.05
N TYR A 85 -21.77 -2.23 -14.12
CA TYR A 85 -21.75 -2.93 -15.40
C TYR A 85 -20.32 -3.07 -15.93
N SER A 86 -19.96 -4.27 -16.41
CA SER A 86 -18.63 -4.59 -16.94
C SER A 86 -18.65 -5.34 -18.27
N GLY A 87 -19.74 -5.18 -19.02
CA GLY A 87 -19.95 -5.81 -20.32
C GLY A 87 -21.02 -6.90 -20.30
N HIS A 88 -21.41 -7.36 -21.49
CA HIS A 88 -22.14 -8.59 -21.70
C HIS A 88 -21.71 -9.22 -23.04
N THR A 89 -22.01 -10.50 -23.22
CA THR A 89 -21.79 -11.25 -24.45
C THR A 89 -23.08 -11.95 -24.85
N MET A 90 -23.41 -11.97 -26.14
CA MET A 90 -24.66 -12.54 -26.64
C MET A 90 -24.42 -13.44 -27.86
N ASN A 91 -25.08 -14.59 -27.88
CA ASN A 91 -25.16 -15.46 -29.04
C ASN A 91 -26.49 -15.23 -29.77
N PHE A 92 -26.45 -14.37 -30.79
CA PHE A 92 -27.62 -13.95 -31.59
C PHE A 92 -28.42 -15.12 -32.19
N GLY A 93 -27.81 -16.29 -32.41
CA GLY A 93 -28.49 -17.44 -33.01
C GLY A 93 -29.34 -18.27 -32.05
N GLN A 94 -29.10 -18.16 -30.73
CA GLN A 94 -29.76 -18.99 -29.72
C GLN A 94 -30.34 -18.20 -28.54
N GLY A 95 -30.15 -16.88 -28.51
CA GLY A 95 -30.67 -16.01 -27.45
C GLY A 95 -29.94 -16.15 -26.11
N TYR A 96 -28.94 -17.02 -25.99
CA TYR A 96 -28.13 -17.13 -24.77
C TYR A 96 -27.17 -15.96 -24.65
N ALA A 97 -27.16 -15.34 -23.47
CA ALA A 97 -26.28 -14.23 -23.14
C ALA A 97 -25.66 -14.41 -21.75
N ALA A 98 -24.56 -13.72 -21.52
CA ALA A 98 -23.91 -13.63 -20.22
C ALA A 98 -23.53 -12.17 -19.96
N GLY A 99 -24.06 -11.62 -18.88
CA GLY A 99 -23.73 -10.29 -18.42
C GLY A 99 -22.72 -10.31 -17.29
N TYR A 100 -21.98 -9.22 -17.14
CA TYR A 100 -20.91 -9.16 -16.15
C TYR A 100 -21.02 -7.93 -15.26
N ILE A 101 -20.94 -8.14 -13.95
CA ILE A 101 -21.01 -7.10 -12.93
C ILE A 101 -19.70 -7.12 -12.13
N THR A 102 -19.15 -5.95 -11.83
CA THR A 102 -17.98 -5.83 -10.96
C THR A 102 -18.30 -4.99 -9.73
N PRO A 103 -18.28 -5.53 -8.51
CA PRO A 103 -18.40 -4.76 -7.27
C PRO A 103 -17.18 -3.86 -7.04
N GLU A 104 -17.39 -2.73 -6.36
CA GLU A 104 -16.30 -1.92 -5.82
C GLU A 104 -15.78 -2.53 -4.50
N GLU A 105 -16.70 -3.09 -3.70
CA GLU A 105 -16.42 -3.60 -2.36
C GLU A 105 -17.17 -4.90 -2.12
N VAL A 106 -16.49 -5.83 -1.45
CA VAL A 106 -17.00 -7.18 -1.18
C VAL A 106 -16.75 -7.50 0.28
N VAL A 107 -17.80 -7.87 1.01
CA VAL A 107 -17.72 -8.32 2.39
C VAL A 107 -18.19 -9.77 2.44
N LEU A 108 -17.37 -10.66 3.02
CA LEU A 108 -17.70 -12.09 3.08
C LEU A 108 -18.66 -12.43 4.22
N ASP A 109 -19.73 -11.65 4.34
CA ASP A 109 -20.81 -11.87 5.28
C ASP A 109 -22.12 -11.26 4.75
N PHE A 110 -23.23 -11.55 5.40
CA PHE A 110 -24.53 -10.95 5.11
C PHE A 110 -24.66 -9.58 5.79
N ARG A 111 -25.04 -8.56 5.02
CA ARG A 111 -25.39 -7.24 5.54
C ARG A 111 -26.79 -7.24 6.15
N GLU A 112 -26.87 -6.86 7.42
CA GLU A 112 -28.13 -6.54 8.09
C GLU A 112 -28.57 -5.09 7.81
N GLY A 113 -29.87 -4.81 7.95
CA GLY A 113 -30.42 -3.46 7.83
C GLY A 113 -30.75 -3.06 6.39
N ASP A 114 -30.59 -1.76 6.08
CA ASP A 114 -30.90 -1.20 4.77
C ASP A 114 -29.90 -1.69 3.71
N THR A 115 -30.42 -2.48 2.76
CA THR A 115 -29.68 -3.10 1.66
C THR A 115 -29.41 -2.14 0.50
N GLY A 116 -30.13 -1.01 0.43
CA GLY A 116 -29.91 0.04 -0.58
C GLY A 116 -28.79 1.01 -0.20
N ALA A 117 -28.50 1.18 1.09
CA ALA A 117 -27.46 2.10 1.54
C ALA A 117 -26.03 1.59 1.21
N PRO A 118 -25.08 2.50 0.91
CA PRO A 118 -23.69 2.13 0.65
C PRO A 118 -23.01 1.52 1.90
N LEU A 119 -21.84 0.93 1.71
CA LEU A 119 -21.01 0.46 2.82
C LEU A 119 -20.36 1.64 3.55
N ALA A 120 -20.70 1.79 4.82
CA ALA A 120 -20.00 2.64 5.76
C ALA A 120 -19.68 1.80 7.00
N VAL A 121 -18.45 1.90 7.50
CA VAL A 121 -17.96 1.08 8.61
C VAL A 121 -17.31 1.96 9.67
N SER A 122 -17.45 1.59 10.94
CA SER A 122 -16.75 2.29 12.02
C SER A 122 -15.27 1.93 12.07
N GLU A 123 -14.93 0.66 11.80
CA GLU A 123 -13.57 0.16 11.92
C GLU A 123 -13.10 -0.60 10.68
N PHE A 124 -11.87 -0.31 10.27
CA PHE A 124 -11.20 -0.96 9.16
C PHE A 124 -9.79 -1.40 9.56
N GLN A 125 -9.47 -2.66 9.34
CA GLN A 125 -8.18 -3.26 9.67
C GLN A 125 -7.48 -3.73 8.40
N SER A 126 -6.18 -3.48 8.31
CA SER A 126 -5.33 -3.99 7.25
C SER A 126 -4.07 -4.64 7.75
N GLU A 127 -3.61 -5.61 6.99
CA GLU A 127 -2.26 -6.14 7.07
C GLU A 127 -1.43 -5.60 5.90
N LEU A 128 -0.18 -5.21 6.16
CA LEU A 128 0.75 -4.70 5.17
C LEU A 128 2.12 -5.36 5.35
N ASP A 129 2.87 -5.48 4.24
CA ASP A 129 4.28 -5.86 4.31
C ASP A 129 5.07 -4.92 5.25
N GLY A 130 6.07 -5.48 5.91
CA GLY A 130 7.04 -4.70 6.67
C GLY A 130 6.52 -4.10 7.97
N LEU A 131 5.23 -4.23 8.30
CA LEU A 131 4.70 -3.75 9.58
C LEU A 131 5.39 -4.44 10.75
N ALA A 132 5.44 -5.77 10.76
CA ALA A 132 6.09 -6.50 11.84
C ALA A 132 7.59 -6.18 11.95
N GLU A 133 8.29 -6.07 10.82
CA GLU A 133 9.71 -5.71 10.79
C GLU A 133 9.98 -4.29 11.28
N TRP A 134 9.11 -3.34 10.95
CA TRP A 134 9.25 -1.93 11.32
C TRP A 134 8.82 -1.65 12.76
N THR A 135 7.72 -2.26 13.22
CA THR A 135 7.22 -2.06 14.59
C THR A 135 8.01 -2.85 15.62
N ARG A 136 8.60 -4.00 15.21
CA ARG A 136 9.19 -5.00 16.11
C ARG A 136 8.20 -5.59 17.11
N PHE A 137 6.90 -5.49 16.82
CA PHE A 137 5.88 -6.08 17.68
C PHE A 137 5.77 -7.58 17.45
N HIS A 138 5.63 -8.32 18.55
CA HIS A 138 5.50 -9.79 18.55
C HIS A 138 4.40 -10.20 19.52
N ALA A 139 3.45 -11.03 19.07
CA ALA A 139 2.44 -11.66 19.92
C ALA A 139 2.93 -13.00 20.49
N ILE A 140 3.84 -13.69 19.79
CA ILE A 140 4.23 -15.06 20.11
C ILE A 140 5.56 -15.08 20.85
N LYS A 141 5.55 -15.70 22.04
CA LYS A 141 6.75 -16.02 22.82
C LYS A 141 6.86 -17.54 22.96
N HIS A 142 8.05 -18.09 22.81
CA HIS A 142 8.29 -19.52 23.01
C HIS A 142 9.48 -19.79 23.92
N LYS A 143 9.41 -20.89 24.66
CA LYS A 143 10.49 -21.39 25.51
C LYS A 143 10.70 -22.87 25.23
N THR A 144 11.95 -23.26 25.03
CA THR A 144 12.35 -24.65 24.80
C THR A 144 13.12 -25.16 26.01
N GLU A 145 12.77 -26.34 26.50
CA GLU A 145 13.51 -27.06 27.55
C GLU A 145 14.12 -28.32 26.93
N SER A 146 15.42 -28.56 27.13
CA SER A 146 16.14 -29.73 26.61
C SER A 146 16.46 -30.74 27.71
N ASN A 147 16.61 -32.01 27.34
CA ASN A 147 17.09 -33.06 28.23
C ASN A 147 18.63 -33.01 28.40
N ALA A 148 19.19 -33.91 29.21
CA ALA A 148 20.63 -34.00 29.47
C ALA A 148 21.48 -34.31 28.22
N GLU A 149 20.88 -34.83 27.16
CA GLU A 149 21.52 -35.13 25.87
C GLU A 149 21.42 -33.96 24.88
N GLY A 150 20.87 -32.81 25.31
CA GLY A 150 20.65 -31.63 24.47
C GLY A 150 19.43 -31.71 23.55
N ARG A 151 18.61 -32.76 23.64
CA ARG A 151 17.38 -32.92 22.84
C ARG A 151 16.21 -32.16 23.45
N THR A 152 15.46 -31.44 22.63
CA THR A 152 14.23 -30.75 23.06
C THR A 152 13.25 -31.73 23.71
N LYS A 153 12.90 -31.46 24.98
CA LYS A 153 11.93 -32.23 25.78
C LYS A 153 10.56 -31.54 25.87
N LYS A 154 10.53 -30.20 25.87
CA LYS A 154 9.29 -29.43 26.01
C LYS A 154 9.40 -28.10 25.29
N VAL A 155 8.31 -27.70 24.65
CA VAL A 155 8.13 -26.36 24.08
C VAL A 155 6.88 -25.76 24.69
N THR A 156 7.00 -24.58 25.29
CA THR A 156 5.87 -23.77 25.75
C THR A 156 5.72 -22.59 24.80
N VAL A 157 4.54 -22.42 24.22
CA VAL A 157 4.20 -21.28 23.35
C VAL A 157 3.11 -20.45 24.01
N ILE A 158 3.33 -19.15 24.13
CA ILE A 158 2.36 -18.18 24.65
C ILE A 158 2.10 -17.18 23.54
N ALA A 159 0.83 -17.02 23.17
CA ALA A 159 0.38 -16.03 22.20
C ALA A 159 -0.52 -15.01 22.91
N GLU A 160 -0.09 -13.74 22.93
CA GLU A 160 -0.80 -12.67 23.64
C GLU A 160 -0.71 -11.38 22.83
N SER A 161 -1.86 -10.76 22.55
CA SER A 161 -1.91 -9.44 21.91
C SER A 161 -1.77 -8.37 22.99
N VAL A 162 -0.63 -7.68 23.05
CA VAL A 162 -0.31 -6.76 24.16
C VAL A 162 0.30 -5.44 23.72
N GLU A 163 0.95 -5.39 22.55
CA GLU A 163 1.59 -4.16 22.08
C GLU A 163 0.64 -3.41 21.15
N SER A 164 0.25 -2.21 21.58
CA SER A 164 -0.55 -1.30 20.79
C SER A 164 0.02 0.10 20.80
N LEU A 165 0.10 0.73 19.62
CA LEU A 165 0.37 2.15 19.50
C LEU A 165 -0.84 2.82 18.85
N THR A 166 -1.38 3.84 19.50
CA THR A 166 -2.48 4.65 18.98
C THR A 166 -2.00 6.08 18.70
N TRP A 167 -2.50 6.68 17.62
CA TRP A 167 -2.29 8.10 17.30
C TRP A 167 -3.47 8.63 16.49
N ASN A 168 -3.57 9.96 16.39
CA ASN A 168 -4.60 10.61 15.59
C ASN A 168 -4.05 11.04 14.23
N GLN A 169 -4.85 10.85 13.19
CA GLN A 169 -4.53 11.25 11.83
C GLN A 169 -5.79 11.86 11.18
N GLY A 170 -5.87 13.19 11.22
CA GLY A 170 -7.10 13.91 10.90
C GLY A 170 -8.21 13.51 11.85
N ASP A 171 -9.36 13.11 11.30
CA ASP A 171 -10.53 12.65 12.05
C ASP A 171 -10.48 11.15 12.40
N ALA A 172 -9.45 10.43 11.95
CA ALA A 172 -9.30 9.00 12.21
C ALA A 172 -8.41 8.77 13.44
N GLU A 173 -8.87 7.91 14.35
CA GLU A 173 -7.99 7.26 15.32
C GLU A 173 -7.32 6.07 14.65
N MET A 174 -5.99 6.03 14.68
CA MET A 174 -5.19 4.97 14.08
C MET A 174 -4.58 4.12 15.16
N ASN A 175 -4.52 2.80 14.94
CA ASN A 175 -3.92 1.87 15.88
C ASN A 175 -3.05 0.83 15.16
N LEU A 176 -1.87 0.56 15.72
CA LEU A 176 -1.05 -0.60 15.37
C LEU A 176 -1.13 -1.59 16.51
N SER A 177 -1.52 -2.83 16.25
CA SER A 177 -1.56 -3.89 17.27
C SER A 177 -1.22 -5.26 16.70
N THR A 178 -0.73 -6.16 17.55
CA THR A 178 -0.51 -7.55 17.14
C THR A 178 -1.81 -8.34 17.15
N SER A 179 -1.93 -9.25 16.19
CA SER A 179 -3.00 -10.25 16.15
C SER A 179 -2.39 -11.60 15.79
N TRP A 180 -3.12 -12.66 16.12
CA TRP A 180 -2.67 -14.02 15.88
C TRP A 180 -3.86 -14.94 15.64
N SER A 181 -3.61 -16.04 14.95
CA SER A 181 -4.58 -17.10 14.74
C SER A 181 -3.93 -18.46 14.89
N THR A 182 -4.76 -19.46 15.17
CA THR A 182 -4.36 -20.86 15.20
C THR A 182 -5.13 -21.64 14.16
N THR A 183 -4.42 -22.48 13.43
CA THR A 183 -5.02 -23.55 12.62
C THR A 183 -4.60 -24.88 13.21
N ALA A 184 -5.59 -25.71 13.57
CA ALA A 184 -5.34 -27.08 13.99
C ALA A 184 -5.31 -27.96 12.73
N GLU A 185 -4.16 -28.58 12.45
CA GLU A 185 -4.00 -29.52 11.35
C GLU A 185 -3.50 -30.86 11.90
N HIS A 186 -4.26 -31.92 11.61
CA HIS A 186 -3.96 -33.31 11.97
C HIS A 186 -3.44 -33.50 13.41
N SER A 187 -2.11 -33.59 13.58
CA SER A 187 -1.38 -33.89 14.81
C SER A 187 -0.59 -32.71 15.40
N GLY A 188 -0.92 -31.47 15.02
CA GLY A 188 -0.25 -30.27 15.51
C GLY A 188 -1.12 -29.01 15.42
N PHE A 189 -0.54 -27.89 15.81
CA PHE A 189 -1.14 -26.58 15.60
C PHE A 189 -0.14 -25.67 14.89
N HIS A 190 -0.62 -24.92 13.92
CA HIS A 190 0.10 -23.83 13.31
C HIS A 190 -0.37 -22.53 13.96
N LEU A 191 0.58 -21.68 14.35
CA LEU A 191 0.32 -20.40 14.99
C LEU A 191 0.92 -19.31 14.09
N THR A 192 0.07 -18.41 13.64
CA THR A 192 0.47 -17.29 12.78
C THR A 192 0.23 -15.99 13.53
N GLU A 193 1.22 -15.11 13.58
CA GLU A 193 1.08 -13.73 14.07
C GLU A 193 1.26 -12.72 12.94
N TRP A 194 0.64 -11.56 13.11
CA TRP A 194 0.83 -10.41 12.24
C TRP A 194 0.62 -9.10 13.03
N VAL A 195 1.04 -8.00 12.42
CA VAL A 195 0.74 -6.65 12.91
C VAL A 195 -0.34 -6.04 12.03
N ALA A 196 -1.39 -5.58 12.68
CA ALA A 196 -2.55 -4.98 12.05
C ALA A 196 -2.50 -3.45 12.17
N LEU A 197 -2.74 -2.76 11.06
CA LEU A 197 -3.03 -1.33 11.01
C LEU A 197 -4.55 -1.13 10.99
N LYS A 198 -5.08 -0.51 12.05
CA LYS A 198 -6.49 -0.20 12.21
C LYS A 198 -6.72 1.29 12.05
N SER A 199 -7.86 1.64 11.46
CA SER A 199 -8.40 2.99 11.48
C SER A 199 -9.85 2.95 11.95
N GLU A 200 -10.19 3.87 12.83
CA GLU A 200 -11.52 4.03 13.41
C GLU A 200 -11.99 5.47 13.25
N PHE A 201 -13.27 5.64 12.95
CA PHE A 201 -13.93 6.95 12.93
C PHE A 201 -15.13 6.93 13.88
N THR A 202 -15.33 8.02 14.63
CA THR A 202 -16.49 8.20 15.51
C THR A 202 -17.82 8.02 14.78
N THR A 203 -17.89 8.48 13.53
CA THR A 203 -19.04 8.25 12.63
C THR A 203 -18.60 7.30 11.54
N PRO A 204 -19.34 6.21 11.24
CA PRO A 204 -18.99 5.27 10.18
C PRO A 204 -18.68 5.98 8.84
N ARG A 205 -17.59 5.56 8.20
CA ARG A 205 -17.09 6.14 6.94
C ARG A 205 -16.97 5.08 5.86
N SER A 206 -16.84 5.52 4.62
CA SER A 206 -16.57 4.60 3.51
C SER A 206 -15.21 3.91 3.70
N ALA A 207 -15.06 2.66 3.24
CA ALA A 207 -13.76 1.99 3.31
C ALA A 207 -12.67 2.75 2.54
N LEU A 208 -13.05 3.51 1.51
CA LEU A 208 -12.13 4.40 0.79
C LEU A 208 -11.53 5.47 1.70
N GLU A 209 -12.28 6.05 2.62
CA GLU A 209 -11.78 7.03 3.59
C GLU A 209 -10.79 6.38 4.56
N HIS A 210 -11.09 5.19 5.08
CA HIS A 210 -10.14 4.42 5.88
C HIS A 210 -8.85 4.10 5.11
N LEU A 211 -8.98 3.64 3.86
CA LEU A 211 -7.83 3.32 3.01
C LEU A 211 -6.98 4.56 2.67
N LYS A 212 -7.57 5.75 2.55
CA LYS A 212 -6.81 7.00 2.36
C LYS A 212 -5.87 7.24 3.54
N GLU A 213 -6.37 7.08 4.76
CA GLU A 213 -5.57 7.27 5.97
C GLU A 213 -4.51 6.18 6.13
N GLN A 214 -4.84 4.93 5.84
CA GLN A 214 -3.87 3.84 5.90
C GLN A 214 -2.81 3.93 4.78
N ARG A 215 -3.14 4.48 3.62
CA ARG A 215 -2.17 4.72 2.53
C ARG A 215 -1.10 5.73 2.92
N LYS A 216 -1.38 6.67 3.83
CA LYS A 216 -0.35 7.57 4.37
C LYS A 216 0.71 6.77 5.13
N VAL A 217 0.31 5.75 5.91
CA VAL A 217 1.26 4.83 6.57
C VAL A 217 1.99 3.96 5.54
N ALA A 218 1.28 3.41 4.55
CA ALA A 218 1.91 2.63 3.48
C ALA A 218 2.97 3.43 2.70
N ALA A 219 2.69 4.71 2.41
CA ALA A 219 3.63 5.64 1.79
C ALA A 219 4.88 5.85 2.64
N LEU A 220 4.71 6.02 3.96
CA LEU A 220 5.83 6.13 4.91
C LEU A 220 6.69 4.86 4.88
N LEU A 221 6.08 3.67 4.92
CA LEU A 221 6.81 2.40 4.89
C LEU A 221 7.58 2.21 3.57
N LYS A 222 6.98 2.58 2.43
CA LYS A 222 7.67 2.52 1.13
C LYS A 222 8.93 3.38 1.11
N LEU A 223 8.84 4.61 1.63
CA LEU A 223 9.99 5.51 1.73
C LEU A 223 11.01 5.00 2.76
N ASN A 224 10.54 4.49 3.90
CA ASN A 224 11.39 3.98 4.97
C ASN A 224 12.21 2.77 4.51
N PHE A 225 11.59 1.80 3.84
CA PHE A 225 12.27 0.61 3.32
C PHE A 225 12.89 0.80 1.94
N GLY A 226 12.46 1.81 1.17
CA GLY A 226 12.93 2.07 -0.19
C GLY A 226 12.50 1.01 -1.20
N ARG A 227 11.32 0.41 -1.03
CA ARG A 227 10.82 -0.70 -1.86
C ARG A 227 9.28 -0.77 -1.87
N PRO A 228 8.68 -1.60 -2.73
CA PRO A 228 7.24 -1.81 -2.71
C PRO A 228 6.76 -2.38 -1.36
N ILE A 229 5.61 -1.90 -0.91
CA ILE A 229 4.87 -2.38 0.27
C ILE A 229 3.43 -2.57 -0.17
N TYR A 230 2.91 -3.77 0.02
CA TYR A 230 1.59 -4.16 -0.44
C TYR A 230 0.66 -4.43 0.75
N PHE A 231 -0.61 -4.11 0.56
CA PHE A 231 -1.66 -4.62 1.45
C PHE A 231 -1.82 -6.13 1.23
N ARG A 232 -2.03 -6.87 2.32
CA ARG A 232 -2.13 -8.34 2.31
C ARG A 232 -3.52 -8.85 2.62
N ARG A 233 -4.24 -8.08 3.44
CA ARG A 233 -5.57 -8.42 3.89
C ARG A 233 -6.27 -7.17 4.38
N HIS A 234 -7.58 -7.15 4.21
CA HIS A 234 -8.45 -6.16 4.81
C HIS A 234 -9.58 -6.87 5.56
N GLN A 235 -9.95 -6.31 6.69
CA GLN A 235 -11.09 -6.75 7.46
C GLN A 235 -11.86 -5.53 7.97
N ILE A 236 -13.17 -5.68 8.12
CA ILE A 236 -14.03 -4.65 8.68
C ILE A 236 -14.73 -5.16 9.92
N ARG A 237 -15.13 -4.24 10.80
CA ARG A 237 -15.95 -4.55 11.96
C ARG A 237 -16.99 -3.46 12.13
N ASP A 238 -18.26 -3.86 12.06
CA ASP A 238 -19.41 -2.95 12.11
C ASP A 238 -20.66 -3.70 12.59
N ASP A 239 -21.66 -2.98 13.10
CA ASP A 239 -22.91 -3.55 13.59
C ASP A 239 -23.77 -4.15 12.47
N LEU A 240 -23.55 -3.70 11.22
CA LEU A 240 -24.20 -4.26 10.02
C LEU A 240 -23.83 -5.73 9.77
N PHE A 241 -22.79 -6.27 10.41
CA PHE A 241 -22.30 -7.63 10.23
C PHE A 241 -22.16 -8.35 11.58
N SER A 242 -23.30 -8.76 12.13
CA SER A 242 -23.40 -9.30 13.49
C SER A 242 -23.24 -10.82 13.56
N ASP A 243 -22.44 -11.29 14.52
CA ASP A 243 -22.38 -12.72 14.86
C ASP A 243 -23.64 -13.16 15.60
N ARG A 244 -24.53 -13.89 14.92
CA ARG A 244 -25.70 -14.51 15.54
C ARG A 244 -25.41 -15.94 15.95
N THR A 245 -25.68 -16.25 17.22
CA THR A 245 -25.80 -17.65 17.66
C THR A 245 -27.11 -18.26 17.15
N LEU A 246 -27.20 -19.60 17.10
CA LEU A 246 -28.44 -20.32 16.75
C LEU A 246 -29.62 -19.97 17.67
N SER A 247 -29.36 -19.46 18.88
CA SER A 247 -30.35 -18.98 19.84
C SER A 247 -30.75 -17.51 19.62
N GLY A 248 -30.26 -16.84 18.57
CA GLY A 248 -30.53 -15.43 18.27
C GLY A 248 -29.79 -14.44 19.18
N THR A 249 -28.87 -14.92 20.03
CA THR A 249 -28.08 -14.06 20.92
C THR A 249 -26.90 -13.48 20.15
N HIS A 250 -26.77 -12.15 20.13
CA HIS A 250 -25.62 -11.44 19.54
C HIS A 250 -24.34 -11.77 20.32
N LYS A 251 -23.31 -12.24 19.62
CA LYS A 251 -22.01 -12.59 20.21
C LYS A 251 -20.92 -11.61 19.73
N GLY A 252 -20.98 -10.36 20.20
CA GLY A 252 -19.95 -9.35 19.88
C GLY A 252 -19.81 -9.04 18.38
N LYS A 253 -18.81 -8.22 18.04
CA LYS A 253 -18.49 -7.82 16.66
C LYS A 253 -17.20 -8.52 16.21
N SER A 254 -17.29 -9.49 15.32
CA SER A 254 -16.12 -10.12 14.70
C SER A 254 -15.63 -9.32 13.49
N PHE A 255 -14.36 -9.47 13.17
CA PHE A 255 -13.80 -8.94 11.93
C PHE A 255 -14.24 -9.81 10.75
N GLN A 256 -14.83 -9.19 9.74
CA GLN A 256 -15.24 -9.82 8.50
C GLN A 256 -14.25 -9.53 7.38
N GLU A 257 -13.99 -10.51 6.52
CA GLU A 257 -13.10 -10.33 5.37
C GLU A 257 -13.67 -9.30 4.40
N TYR A 258 -12.80 -8.40 3.94
CA TYR A 258 -13.12 -7.36 2.97
C TYR A 258 -12.18 -7.49 1.75
N VAL A 259 -12.76 -7.42 0.55
CA VAL A 259 -12.01 -7.30 -0.70
C VAL A 259 -12.45 -6.03 -1.43
N GLY A 260 -11.50 -5.13 -1.65
CA GLY A 260 -11.74 -3.86 -2.35
C GLY A 260 -11.12 -3.84 -3.73
N ARG A 261 -11.83 -3.25 -4.71
CA ARG A 261 -11.34 -3.05 -6.08
C ARG A 261 -10.03 -2.25 -6.16
N ARG A 262 -9.71 -1.47 -5.13
CA ARG A 262 -8.55 -0.56 -5.13
C ARG A 262 -7.27 -1.15 -4.58
N THR A 263 -7.33 -2.34 -3.99
CA THR A 263 -6.19 -3.00 -3.35
C THR A 263 -6.06 -4.47 -3.72
N PHE A 264 -7.02 -5.05 -4.45
CA PHE A 264 -6.93 -6.47 -4.82
C PHE A 264 -5.64 -6.82 -5.57
N ARG A 265 -5.06 -5.90 -6.35
CA ARG A 265 -3.79 -6.15 -7.07
C ARG A 265 -2.57 -6.21 -6.16
N ASP A 266 -2.67 -5.74 -4.93
CA ASP A 266 -1.60 -5.79 -3.94
C ASP A 266 -1.51 -7.19 -3.31
N PHE A 267 -2.66 -7.84 -3.11
CA PHE A 267 -2.77 -9.13 -2.42
C PHE A 267 -1.91 -10.25 -3.04
N PRO A 268 -1.88 -10.45 -4.39
CA PRO A 268 -1.12 -11.53 -5.00
C PRO A 268 0.36 -11.18 -5.22
N GLN A 269 0.79 -9.94 -4.95
CA GLN A 269 2.18 -9.55 -5.18
C GLN A 269 3.13 -10.38 -4.30
N PRO A 270 4.34 -10.71 -4.75
CA PRO A 270 5.30 -11.41 -3.91
C PRO A 270 5.56 -10.66 -2.58
N THR A 271 5.58 -11.39 -1.47
CA THR A 271 5.98 -10.83 -0.16
C THR A 271 7.46 -10.51 -0.16
N SER A 272 7.81 -9.29 0.27
CA SER A 272 9.21 -8.91 0.46
C SER A 272 9.88 -9.85 1.46
N SER A 273 11.10 -10.30 1.16
CA SER A 273 11.78 -11.23 2.06
C SER A 273 12.16 -10.57 3.39
N LYS A 274 12.38 -11.37 4.44
CA LYS A 274 12.93 -10.83 5.70
C LYS A 274 14.31 -10.19 5.52
N LYS A 275 15.07 -10.54 4.48
CA LYS A 275 16.37 -9.91 4.16
C LYS A 275 16.16 -8.51 3.59
N ASP A 276 15.15 -8.37 2.75
CA ASP A 276 14.74 -7.12 2.13
C ASP A 276 14.30 -6.08 3.15
N LEU A 277 13.62 -6.50 4.21
CA LEU A 277 13.05 -5.61 5.22
C LEU A 277 13.94 -5.40 6.45
N ARG A 278 15.24 -5.74 6.39
CA ARG A 278 16.14 -5.65 7.58
C ARG A 278 16.59 -4.25 7.93
N GLU A 279 16.67 -3.38 6.93
CA GLU A 279 17.36 -2.09 7.07
C GLU A 279 16.44 -0.92 6.67
N PRO A 280 15.37 -0.67 7.46
CA PRO A 280 14.66 0.60 7.34
C PRO A 280 15.59 1.76 7.74
N ILE A 281 15.21 2.98 7.35
CA ILE A 281 15.86 4.20 7.84
C ILE A 281 15.67 4.29 9.36
N PHE A 282 14.47 3.99 9.85
CA PHE A 282 14.12 4.03 11.27
C PHE A 282 13.06 2.97 11.64
N TYR A 283 12.98 2.63 12.92
CA TYR A 283 11.96 1.77 13.52
C TYR A 283 10.89 2.59 14.24
N LEU A 284 9.71 2.00 14.47
CA LEU A 284 8.59 2.69 15.13
C LEU A 284 8.98 3.27 16.49
N ALA A 285 9.78 2.54 17.27
CA ALA A 285 10.21 2.96 18.62
C ALA A 285 10.97 4.30 18.62
N GLN A 286 11.57 4.71 17.50
CA GLN A 286 12.32 5.97 17.40
C GLN A 286 11.41 7.18 17.17
N VAL A 287 10.18 6.98 16.69
CA VAL A 287 9.26 8.07 16.31
C VAL A 287 7.97 8.09 17.10
N GLY A 288 7.50 6.92 17.56
CA GLY A 288 6.26 6.78 18.31
C GLY A 288 5.01 7.34 17.60
N GLY A 289 3.94 7.55 18.36
CA GLY A 289 2.68 8.11 17.85
C GLY A 289 2.79 9.58 17.46
N GLU A 290 3.66 10.34 18.14
CA GLU A 290 3.91 11.76 17.82
C GLU A 290 4.50 11.93 16.42
N GLY A 291 5.50 11.12 16.04
CA GLY A 291 6.07 11.17 14.71
C GLY A 291 5.08 10.75 13.61
N LEU A 292 4.18 9.79 13.89
CA LEU A 292 3.12 9.42 12.95
C LEU A 292 2.04 10.50 12.81
N THR A 293 1.73 11.20 13.91
CA THR A 293 0.85 12.38 13.89
C THR A 293 1.50 13.50 13.08
N SER A 294 2.79 13.78 13.30
CA SER A 294 3.58 14.75 12.52
C SER A 294 3.56 14.42 11.03
N TRP A 295 3.87 13.18 10.66
CA TRP A 295 3.80 12.70 9.27
C TRP A 295 2.44 12.98 8.63
N SER A 296 1.37 12.55 9.30
CA SER A 296 0.03 12.67 8.76
C SER A 296 -0.42 14.13 8.57
N SER A 297 -0.10 15.01 9.54
CA SER A 297 -0.45 16.43 9.50
C SER A 297 0.28 17.19 8.38
N ARG A 298 1.46 16.73 7.99
CA ARG A 298 2.29 17.32 6.93
C ARG A 298 2.02 16.69 5.56
N TYR A 299 1.30 15.58 5.50
CA TYR A 299 1.16 14.77 4.28
C TYR A 299 0.64 15.58 3.08
N GLU A 300 -0.44 16.35 3.25
CA GLU A 300 -1.04 17.11 2.14
C GLU A 300 -0.13 18.24 1.63
N GLN A 301 0.55 18.95 2.54
CA GLN A 301 1.52 19.99 2.16
C GLN A 301 2.70 19.38 1.38
N TRP A 302 3.14 18.20 1.78
CA TRP A 302 4.28 17.49 1.19
C TRP A 302 3.89 16.48 0.10
N LYS A 303 2.62 16.45 -0.31
CA LYS A 303 2.09 15.46 -1.24
C LYS A 303 2.83 15.41 -2.57
N ARG A 304 3.18 16.58 -3.12
CA ARG A 304 3.97 16.70 -4.36
C ARG A 304 5.41 16.19 -4.20
N PHE A 305 5.93 16.14 -2.98
CA PHE A 305 7.20 15.48 -2.66
C PHE A 305 7.02 13.97 -2.46
N ILE A 306 5.96 13.54 -1.76
CA ILE A 306 5.75 12.13 -1.37
C ILE A 306 5.34 11.27 -2.56
N GLU A 307 4.30 11.68 -3.31
CA GLU A 307 3.62 10.81 -4.28
C GLU A 307 4.49 10.36 -5.46
N PRO A 308 5.34 11.19 -6.08
CA PRO A 308 6.21 10.73 -7.18
C PRO A 308 7.15 9.61 -6.73
N ALA A 309 7.86 9.80 -5.61
CA ALA A 309 8.75 8.80 -5.05
C ALA A 309 8.01 7.52 -4.65
N VAL A 310 6.86 7.64 -3.97
CA VAL A 310 6.03 6.48 -3.60
C VAL A 310 5.52 5.72 -4.83
N SER A 311 5.16 6.43 -5.91
CA SER A 311 4.69 5.83 -7.15
C SER A 311 5.77 4.97 -7.81
N VAL A 312 7.00 5.48 -7.93
CA VAL A 312 8.10 4.69 -8.54
C VAL A 312 8.54 3.56 -7.62
N LEU A 313 8.61 3.77 -6.30
CA LEU A 313 8.94 2.73 -5.33
C LEU A 313 7.89 1.62 -5.25
N SER A 314 6.66 1.85 -5.71
CA SER A 314 5.62 0.82 -5.75
C SER A 314 5.78 -0.16 -6.94
N ARG A 315 6.73 0.10 -7.86
CA ARG A 315 6.98 -0.72 -9.05
C ARG A 315 8.21 -1.61 -8.80
N PRO A 316 8.08 -2.96 -8.84
CA PRO A 316 9.20 -3.88 -8.58
C PRO A 316 10.40 -3.73 -9.54
N HIS A 317 10.16 -3.26 -10.76
CA HIS A 317 11.17 -3.16 -11.83
C HIS A 317 11.09 -1.81 -12.54
N ALA A 318 11.04 -0.72 -11.78
CA ALA A 318 11.12 0.62 -12.37
C ALA A 318 12.44 0.80 -13.14
N ALA A 319 12.36 1.41 -14.34
CA ALA A 319 13.53 1.82 -15.08
C ALA A 319 14.33 2.87 -14.29
N LEU A 320 15.65 2.96 -14.52
CA LEU A 320 16.50 3.91 -13.79
C LEU A 320 16.09 5.35 -14.08
N GLU A 321 15.71 5.62 -15.33
CA GLU A 321 15.22 6.90 -15.80
C GLU A 321 13.93 7.31 -15.07
N ASP A 322 13.01 6.35 -14.87
CA ASP A 322 11.79 6.57 -14.08
C ASP A 322 12.11 6.94 -12.63
N ILE A 323 13.12 6.28 -12.03
CA ILE A 323 13.57 6.58 -10.66
C ILE A 323 14.14 7.99 -10.59
N VAL A 324 15.03 8.36 -11.53
CA VAL A 324 15.62 9.71 -11.57
C VAL A 324 14.54 10.76 -11.77
N VAL A 325 13.62 10.59 -12.70
CA VAL A 325 12.52 11.54 -12.96
C VAL A 325 11.66 11.74 -11.73
N ASN A 326 11.18 10.65 -11.11
CA ASN A 326 10.29 10.76 -9.95
C ASN A 326 11.02 11.28 -8.69
N ALA A 327 12.26 10.86 -8.46
CA ALA A 327 13.06 11.39 -7.34
C ALA A 327 13.37 12.88 -7.52
N SER A 328 13.64 13.32 -8.75
CA SER A 328 13.94 14.72 -9.07
C SER A 328 12.70 15.60 -8.92
N MET A 329 11.51 15.13 -9.34
CA MET A 329 10.24 15.80 -9.06
C MET A 329 10.00 15.96 -7.55
N SER A 330 10.27 14.91 -6.77
CA SER A 330 10.20 14.97 -5.31
C SER A 330 11.17 16.02 -4.76
N ILE A 331 12.44 15.98 -5.16
CA ILE A 331 13.48 16.93 -4.72
C ILE A 331 13.12 18.38 -5.09
N GLU A 332 12.57 18.62 -6.27
CA GLU A 332 12.13 19.96 -6.69
C GLU A 332 11.00 20.48 -5.78
N ALA A 333 10.00 19.64 -5.49
CA ALA A 333 8.92 19.99 -4.57
C ALA A 333 9.46 20.27 -3.15
N ALA A 334 10.33 19.39 -2.62
CA ALA A 334 10.94 19.57 -1.31
C ALA A 334 11.81 20.84 -1.26
N GLY A 335 12.63 21.09 -2.29
CA GLY A 335 13.50 22.26 -2.37
C GLY A 335 12.70 23.56 -2.40
N ASN A 336 11.48 23.56 -2.95
CA ASN A 336 10.59 24.72 -2.85
C ASN A 336 10.06 24.93 -1.42
N ILE A 337 9.70 23.84 -0.71
CA ILE A 337 9.20 23.91 0.67
C ILE A 337 10.31 24.29 1.66
N ILE A 338 11.52 23.75 1.49
CA ILE A 338 12.70 24.07 2.31
C ILE A 338 13.04 25.56 2.22
N GLY A 339 12.87 26.17 1.05
CA GLY A 339 13.21 27.56 0.80
C GLY A 339 14.71 27.77 0.59
N ARG A 340 15.11 29.04 0.58
CA ARG A 340 16.50 29.46 0.31
C ARG A 340 17.44 29.02 1.42
N ILE A 341 18.63 28.54 1.03
CA ILE A 341 19.72 28.20 1.95
C ILE A 341 21.01 28.92 1.56
N ASP A 342 21.94 29.01 2.50
CA ASP A 342 23.22 29.69 2.28
C ASP A 342 24.05 29.01 1.18
N GLY A 343 24.59 29.82 0.27
CA GLY A 343 25.47 29.38 -0.81
C GLY A 343 24.75 28.78 -2.02
N GLU A 344 23.42 28.79 -2.08
CA GLU A 344 22.67 28.23 -3.22
C GLU A 344 22.83 29.03 -4.51
N GLU A 345 23.25 30.30 -4.44
CA GLU A 345 23.31 31.23 -5.57
C GLU A 345 24.23 30.75 -6.69
N VAL A 346 25.24 29.93 -6.36
CA VAL A 346 26.15 29.30 -7.33
C VAL A 346 25.45 28.31 -8.27
N THR A 347 24.23 27.90 -7.94
CA THR A 347 23.39 27.01 -8.75
C THR A 347 22.32 27.75 -9.54
N HIS A 348 22.21 29.06 -9.38
CA HIS A 348 21.22 29.87 -10.10
C HIS A 348 21.58 30.04 -11.57
N THR A 349 20.57 30.34 -12.37
CA THR A 349 20.78 30.86 -13.73
C THR A 349 21.52 32.21 -13.69
N ARG A 350 22.03 32.66 -14.85
CA ARG A 350 22.61 34.01 -14.99
C ARG A 350 21.66 35.15 -14.58
N GLY A 351 20.34 34.91 -14.67
CA GLY A 351 19.31 35.86 -14.23
C GLY A 351 18.97 35.78 -12.75
N GLY A 352 19.69 34.97 -11.95
CA GLY A 352 19.47 34.82 -10.52
C GLY A 352 18.31 33.91 -10.12
N MET A 353 17.71 33.20 -11.09
CA MET A 353 16.59 32.28 -10.82
C MET A 353 17.06 30.90 -10.35
N PRO A 354 16.39 30.28 -9.36
CA PRO A 354 16.62 28.89 -8.96
C PRO A 354 16.47 27.91 -10.13
N THR A 355 17.26 26.85 -10.11
CA THR A 355 17.25 25.75 -11.09
C THR A 355 16.96 24.41 -10.42
N THR A 356 16.83 23.33 -11.19
CA THR A 356 16.79 21.98 -10.63
C THR A 356 18.02 21.67 -9.76
N ALA A 357 19.20 22.16 -10.15
CA ALA A 357 20.41 22.01 -9.34
C ALA A 357 20.29 22.76 -8.00
N THR A 358 19.59 23.90 -7.97
CA THR A 358 19.29 24.62 -6.72
C THR A 358 18.46 23.78 -5.77
N HIS A 359 17.41 23.12 -6.26
CA HIS A 359 16.57 22.27 -5.42
C HIS A 359 17.30 21.01 -4.94
N ALA A 360 18.14 20.40 -5.78
CA ALA A 360 19.01 19.30 -5.38
C ALA A 360 20.03 19.73 -4.31
N PHE A 361 20.65 20.90 -4.49
CA PHE A 361 21.57 21.46 -3.50
C PHE A 361 20.87 21.72 -2.17
N ARG A 362 19.66 22.29 -2.18
CA ARG A 362 18.82 22.46 -0.98
C ARG A 362 18.60 21.16 -0.23
N ALA A 363 18.26 20.08 -0.93
CA ALA A 363 18.08 18.77 -0.32
C ALA A 363 19.38 18.23 0.31
N ILE A 364 20.49 18.26 -0.43
CA ILE A 364 21.80 17.76 0.03
C ILE A 364 22.27 18.54 1.28
N ALA A 365 22.19 19.87 1.22
CA ALA A 365 22.63 20.74 2.30
C ALA A 365 21.70 20.66 3.52
N LYS A 366 20.37 20.62 3.32
CA LYS A 366 19.40 20.44 4.41
C LYS A 366 19.66 19.17 5.21
N LEU A 367 20.01 18.09 4.53
CA LEU A 367 20.34 16.81 5.15
C LEU A 367 21.79 16.76 5.70
N GLY A 368 22.64 17.70 5.30
CA GLY A 368 24.07 17.69 5.57
C GLY A 368 24.73 16.39 5.11
N LEU A 369 24.47 15.98 3.86
CA LEU A 369 25.07 14.77 3.28
C LEU A 369 26.53 15.02 2.90
N ASP A 370 27.43 14.19 3.42
CA ASP A 370 28.83 14.21 3.03
C ASP A 370 29.05 13.44 1.73
N VAL A 371 29.13 14.16 0.62
CA VAL A 371 29.35 13.62 -0.72
C VAL A 371 30.83 13.40 -1.06
N GLN A 372 31.75 13.64 -0.12
CA GLN A 372 33.18 13.46 -0.36
C GLN A 372 33.49 12.02 -0.79
N GLY A 373 34.36 11.90 -1.79
CA GLY A 373 34.77 10.60 -2.37
C GLY A 373 33.83 10.06 -3.46
N ILE A 374 32.69 10.71 -3.69
CA ILE A 374 31.83 10.46 -4.87
C ILE A 374 31.53 11.74 -5.66
N SER A 375 31.78 12.90 -5.06
CA SER A 375 31.76 14.21 -5.71
C SER A 375 32.82 15.12 -5.07
N GLU A 376 33.41 16.02 -5.84
CA GLU A 376 34.31 17.07 -5.34
C GLU A 376 33.58 18.09 -4.44
N SER A 377 32.28 18.29 -4.64
CA SER A 377 31.48 19.21 -3.84
C SER A 377 29.98 18.90 -3.84
N PRO A 378 29.21 19.38 -2.85
CA PRO A 378 27.75 19.33 -2.87
C PRO A 378 27.13 20.01 -4.10
N VAL A 379 27.76 21.09 -4.58
CA VAL A 379 27.33 21.83 -5.78
C VAL A 379 27.53 20.99 -7.03
N GLY A 380 28.69 20.33 -7.17
CA GLY A 380 28.97 19.40 -8.27
C GLY A 380 27.92 18.28 -8.30
N MET A 381 27.66 17.64 -7.15
CA MET A 381 26.64 16.59 -7.04
C MET A 381 25.25 17.08 -7.45
N ALA A 382 24.85 18.26 -6.97
CA ALA A 382 23.57 18.85 -7.32
C ALA A 382 23.42 19.14 -8.82
N ARG A 383 24.51 19.60 -9.47
CA ARG A 383 24.55 19.81 -10.93
C ARG A 383 24.47 18.50 -11.70
N ALA A 384 25.20 17.46 -11.29
CA ALA A 384 25.14 16.14 -11.93
C ALA A 384 23.73 15.54 -11.86
N MET A 385 23.06 15.61 -10.71
CA MET A 385 21.67 15.17 -10.55
C MET A 385 20.73 15.93 -11.50
N ALA A 386 20.87 17.26 -11.55
CA ALA A 386 20.04 18.11 -12.40
C ALA A 386 20.29 17.87 -13.89
N ASP A 387 21.54 17.68 -14.31
CA ASP A 387 21.87 17.47 -15.71
C ASP A 387 21.37 16.11 -16.20
N ASN A 388 21.59 15.04 -15.43
CA ASN A 388 21.08 13.70 -15.76
C ASN A 388 19.55 13.71 -15.92
N TYR A 389 18.82 14.30 -14.96
CA TYR A 389 17.37 14.47 -15.06
C TYR A 389 16.94 15.27 -16.30
N ASN A 390 17.58 16.41 -16.55
CA ASN A 390 17.20 17.26 -17.67
C ASN A 390 17.48 16.58 -19.01
N THR A 391 18.57 15.82 -19.14
CA THR A 391 18.91 15.06 -20.34
C THR A 391 17.91 13.92 -20.60
N ILE A 392 17.38 13.27 -19.56
CA ILE A 392 16.26 12.31 -19.71
C ILE A 392 14.97 13.00 -20.16
N LYS A 393 14.68 14.17 -19.59
CA LYS A 393 13.40 14.88 -19.78
C LYS A 393 13.30 15.62 -21.13
N HIS A 394 14.39 16.22 -21.58
CA HIS A 394 14.39 17.16 -22.70
C HIS A 394 14.86 16.48 -23.99
N TYR A 395 13.96 16.41 -24.98
CA TYR A 395 14.22 15.74 -26.27
C TYR A 395 15.36 16.37 -27.09
N ASP A 396 15.69 17.64 -26.82
CA ASP A 396 16.68 18.43 -27.55
C ASP A 396 18.09 18.35 -26.96
N ARG A 397 18.31 17.51 -25.93
CA ARG A 397 19.61 17.34 -25.25
C ARG A 397 20.49 16.23 -25.81
N GLY A 398 20.11 15.63 -26.94
CA GLY A 398 20.92 14.61 -27.62
C GLY A 398 20.61 13.19 -27.14
N GLU A 399 21.64 12.38 -26.93
CA GLU A 399 21.49 11.00 -26.46
C GLU A 399 21.11 10.94 -24.97
N PHE A 400 20.50 9.83 -24.57
CA PHE A 400 20.24 9.56 -23.14
C PHE A 400 21.55 9.49 -22.35
N PRO A 401 21.53 9.80 -21.03
CA PRO A 401 22.73 9.71 -20.20
C PRO A 401 23.27 8.28 -20.13
N ASP A 402 24.55 8.14 -19.81
CA ASP A 402 25.15 6.83 -19.60
C ASP A 402 24.40 6.06 -18.48
N PRO A 403 24.09 4.77 -18.66
CA PRO A 403 23.34 4.01 -17.67
C PRO A 403 23.99 3.94 -16.28
N LEU A 404 25.33 3.98 -16.19
CA LEU A 404 26.05 3.99 -14.91
C LEU A 404 25.94 5.35 -14.21
N GLU A 405 25.93 6.45 -14.98
CA GLU A 405 25.65 7.79 -14.45
C GLU A 405 24.21 7.87 -13.93
N THR A 406 23.24 7.35 -14.69
CA THR A 406 21.84 7.32 -14.28
C THR A 406 21.63 6.44 -13.06
N TYR A 407 22.28 5.28 -12.99
CA TYR A 407 22.29 4.44 -11.78
C TYR A 407 22.86 5.22 -10.59
N PHE A 408 24.03 5.84 -10.73
CA PHE A 408 24.67 6.64 -9.68
C PHE A 408 23.72 7.73 -9.16
N VAL A 409 23.14 8.54 -10.05
CA VAL A 409 22.20 9.61 -9.71
C VAL A 409 20.96 9.04 -9.03
N SER A 410 20.40 7.92 -9.53
CA SER A 410 19.21 7.30 -8.96
C SER A 410 19.40 6.91 -7.49
N ARG A 411 20.57 6.35 -7.14
CA ARG A 411 20.89 5.92 -5.76
C ARG A 411 21.01 7.10 -4.81
N VAL A 412 21.74 8.14 -5.21
CA VAL A 412 21.92 9.35 -4.38
C VAL A 412 20.60 10.12 -4.24
N ALA A 413 19.89 10.36 -5.35
CA ALA A 413 18.63 11.10 -5.37
C ALA A 413 17.56 10.40 -4.52
N MET A 414 17.36 9.09 -4.71
CA MET A 414 16.36 8.35 -3.93
C MET A 414 16.73 8.28 -2.45
N THR A 415 18.01 8.17 -2.11
CA THR A 415 18.46 8.22 -0.71
C THR A 415 18.15 9.58 -0.09
N ALA A 416 18.43 10.69 -0.79
CA ALA A 416 18.09 12.03 -0.32
C ALA A 416 16.58 12.20 -0.11
N VAL A 417 15.75 11.74 -1.05
CA VAL A 417 14.28 11.76 -0.91
C VAL A 417 13.83 10.97 0.33
N ARG A 418 14.34 9.76 0.51
CA ARG A 418 14.00 8.91 1.64
C ARG A 418 14.40 9.54 2.98
N LEU A 419 15.57 10.17 3.06
CA LEU A 419 16.01 10.88 4.26
C LEU A 419 15.20 12.16 4.51
N LEU A 420 14.86 12.93 3.48
CA LEU A 420 13.95 14.07 3.61
C LEU A 420 12.59 13.64 4.17
N ALA A 421 12.05 12.50 3.73
CA ALA A 421 10.81 11.97 4.27
C ALA A 421 10.91 11.65 5.78
N SER A 422 12.07 11.20 6.26
CA SER A 422 12.29 10.96 7.69
C SER A 422 12.22 12.25 8.53
N THR A 423 12.52 13.42 7.96
CA THR A 423 12.37 14.71 8.66
C THR A 423 10.91 15.10 8.91
N LEU A 424 9.95 14.43 8.23
CA LEU A 424 8.52 14.66 8.42
C LEU A 424 7.98 13.91 9.65
N VAL A 425 8.56 12.75 9.98
CA VAL A 425 8.27 12.02 11.24
C VAL A 425 9.13 12.51 12.40
N ASP A 426 10.33 13.01 12.14
CA ASP A 426 11.24 13.55 13.14
C ASP A 426 11.75 14.94 12.72
N PRO A 427 11.03 16.01 13.07
CA PRO A 427 11.44 17.39 12.77
C PRO A 427 12.73 17.83 13.46
N SER A 428 13.20 17.09 14.48
CA SER A 428 14.47 17.38 15.16
C SER A 428 15.69 16.82 14.42
N GLU A 429 15.46 16.07 13.34
CA GLU A 429 16.48 15.51 12.44
C GLU A 429 17.46 14.52 13.10
N ASN A 430 17.13 14.02 14.29
CA ASN A 430 17.91 12.98 14.98
C ASN A 430 18.04 11.73 14.12
N LEU A 431 16.99 11.32 13.41
CA LEU A 431 17.02 10.19 12.49
C LEU A 431 18.03 10.38 11.35
N VAL A 432 18.12 11.60 10.80
CA VAL A 432 19.08 11.91 9.73
C VAL A 432 20.50 11.89 10.28
N GLN A 433 20.74 12.45 11.47
CA GLN A 433 22.05 12.41 12.10
C GLN A 433 22.47 10.97 12.43
N GLN A 434 21.56 10.17 12.98
CA GLN A 434 21.82 8.77 13.28
C GLN A 434 22.14 7.97 12.01
N TYR A 435 21.37 8.17 10.93
CA TYR A 435 21.62 7.48 9.66
C TYR A 435 23.04 7.76 9.13
N LYS A 436 23.54 9.00 9.30
CA LYS A 436 24.90 9.37 8.94
C LYS A 436 25.93 8.78 9.91
N SER A 437 25.72 8.88 11.22
CA SER A 437 26.67 8.34 12.22
C SER A 437 26.82 6.83 12.17
N ASP A 438 25.76 6.12 11.76
CA ASP A 438 25.76 4.67 11.57
C ASP A 438 26.49 4.25 10.27
N GLY A 439 27.03 5.20 9.49
CA GLY A 439 27.73 4.93 8.23
C GLY A 439 26.82 4.45 7.08
N LYS A 440 25.49 4.59 7.22
CA LYS A 440 24.55 4.08 6.21
C LYS A 440 24.62 4.86 4.90
N PHE A 441 24.95 6.15 4.95
CA PHE A 441 25.21 6.92 3.73
C PHE A 441 26.55 6.53 3.09
N ASP A 442 27.56 6.15 3.88
CA ASP A 442 28.83 5.63 3.35
C ASP A 442 28.62 4.33 2.58
N ALA A 443 27.70 3.46 3.02
CA ALA A 443 27.32 2.26 2.25
C ALA A 443 26.73 2.62 0.86
N VAL A 444 25.95 3.71 0.76
CA VAL A 444 25.47 4.21 -0.54
C VAL A 444 26.63 4.76 -1.38
N LYS A 445 27.57 5.49 -0.76
CA LYS A 445 28.80 5.94 -1.45
C LYS A 445 29.60 4.76 -1.99
N ASP A 446 29.77 3.71 -1.19
CA ASP A 446 30.53 2.52 -1.57
C ASP A 446 29.84 1.70 -2.65
N GLU A 447 28.50 1.65 -2.65
CA GLU A 447 27.73 1.08 -3.76
C GLU A 447 27.98 1.84 -5.07
N VAL A 448 27.83 3.17 -5.08
CA VAL A 448 28.01 3.94 -6.31
C VAL A 448 29.47 4.02 -6.77
N LYS A 449 30.45 3.93 -5.87
CA LYS A 449 31.88 3.83 -6.24
C LYS A 449 32.18 2.58 -7.08
N GLN A 450 31.35 1.54 -7.03
CA GLN A 450 31.52 0.35 -7.87
C GLN A 450 31.37 0.66 -9.37
N THR A 451 30.73 1.79 -9.73
CA THR A 451 30.66 2.26 -11.12
C THR A 451 31.97 2.87 -11.62
N ARG A 452 32.93 3.15 -10.72
CA ARG A 452 34.18 3.86 -11.01
C ARG A 452 33.96 5.26 -11.59
N LEU A 453 32.93 5.93 -11.10
CA LEU A 453 32.60 7.31 -11.45
C LEU A 453 32.77 8.23 -10.24
N CYS A 454 33.18 9.47 -10.49
CA CYS A 454 33.15 10.58 -9.55
C CYS A 454 32.62 11.84 -10.25
N VAL A 455 32.02 12.74 -9.50
CA VAL A 455 31.48 14.01 -10.01
C VAL A 455 32.45 15.15 -9.71
N ASN A 456 32.85 15.91 -10.72
CA ASN A 456 33.69 17.10 -10.52
C ASN A 456 32.86 18.33 -10.06
N ALA A 457 33.53 19.44 -9.72
CA ALA A 457 32.86 20.65 -9.24
C ALA A 457 31.89 21.29 -10.26
N SER A 458 32.03 20.98 -11.56
CA SER A 458 31.12 21.42 -12.61
C SER A 458 29.87 20.55 -12.74
N GLY A 459 29.87 19.37 -12.13
CA GLY A 459 28.77 18.39 -12.21
C GLY A 459 28.95 17.36 -13.32
N ASN A 460 30.14 17.24 -13.91
CA ASN A 460 30.42 16.22 -14.93
C ASN A 460 30.95 14.95 -14.28
N PHE A 461 30.60 13.79 -14.85
CA PHE A 461 31.14 12.50 -14.45
C PHE A 461 32.54 12.25 -15.02
N GLU A 462 33.43 11.75 -14.17
CA GLU A 462 34.80 11.39 -14.51
C GLU A 462 35.09 9.96 -14.02
N LYS A 463 35.91 9.22 -14.76
CA LYS A 463 36.32 7.87 -14.36
C LYS A 463 37.41 7.93 -13.29
N THR A 464 37.27 7.13 -12.26
CA THR A 464 38.22 7.02 -11.14
C THR A 464 39.18 5.85 -11.24
#